data_AF-A0A1H2YD87-F1
#
_entry.id   AF-A0A1H2YD87-F1
#
_cell.length_a   1.000
_cell.length_b   1.000
_cell.length_c   1.000
_cell.angle_alpha   90.00
_cell.angle_beta   90.00
_cell.angle_gamma   90.00
#
_symmetry.space_group_name_H-M   'P 1'
#
loop_
_entity.id
_entity.type
_entity.pdbx_description
1 polymer ?
#
loop_
_entity_poly.entity_id
_entity_poly.type
_entity_poly.pdbx_seq_one_letter_code
_entity_poly.pdbx_strand_id
1 'polypeptide(L)' 'MDCTNCGTRMSYNDQTTKLTEFVCPSCHETVIDWKAEARNARVH' A
#
# COMPACT_ATOMS: atom_id res chain seq x y z
N MET A 1 -0.67 9.03 1.45
CA MET A 1 -1.76 8.45 2.25
C MET A 1 -1.47 8.84 3.69
N ASP A 2 -2.45 9.43 4.36
CA ASP A 2 -2.36 9.73 5.79
C ASP A 2 -3.10 8.62 6.54
N CYS A 3 -2.53 8.17 7.65
CA CYS A 3 -3.09 7.06 8.42
C CYS A 3 -4.43 7.48 9.00
N THR A 4 -5.47 6.69 8.74
CA THR A 4 -6.83 6.96 9.25
C THR A 4 -6.94 6.89 10.77
N ASN A 5 -6.02 6.19 11.42
CA ASN A 5 -6.03 6.00 12.86
C ASN A 5 -5.39 7.17 13.62
N CYS A 6 -4.30 7.74 13.10
CA CYS A 6 -3.50 8.74 13.83
C CYS A 6 -3.16 10.01 13.03
N GLY A 7 -3.57 10.12 11.77
CA GLY A 7 -3.33 11.28 10.92
C GLY A 7 -1.89 11.44 10.44
N THR A 8 -0.95 10.63 10.93
CA THR A 8 0.44 10.62 10.49
C THR A 8 0.54 10.22 9.02
N ARG A 9 1.40 10.92 8.27
CA ARG A 9 1.72 10.56 6.88
C ARG A 9 2.36 9.18 6.83
N MET A 10 1.75 8.28 6.07
CA MET A 10 2.25 6.92 5.90
C MET A 10 3.41 6.90 4.92
N SER A 11 4.41 6.08 5.24
CA SER A 11 5.45 5.69 4.29
C SER A 11 4.85 4.71 3.29
N TYR A 12 5.29 4.76 2.03
CA TYR A 12 4.87 3.79 1.03
C TYR A 12 6.09 3.16 0.37
N ASN A 13 6.00 1.86 0.13
CA ASN A 13 6.96 1.07 -0.61
C ASN A 13 6.29 0.57 -1.89
N ASP A 14 6.73 1.09 -3.03
CA ASP A 14 6.27 0.68 -4.35
C ASP A 14 7.31 -0.17 -5.11
N GLN A 15 8.27 -0.78 -4.38
CA GLN A 15 9.34 -1.61 -4.96
C GLN A 15 8.84 -2.72 -5.88
N THR A 16 7.58 -3.13 -5.76
CA THR A 16 6.98 -4.11 -6.66
C THR A 16 6.09 -3.43 -7.71
N THR A 17 6.18 -3.90 -8.96
CA THR A 17 5.24 -3.56 -10.04
C THR A 17 3.83 -4.09 -9.79
N LYS A 18 3.60 -4.85 -8.72
CA LYS A 18 2.34 -5.55 -8.47
C LYS A 18 1.50 -4.94 -7.36
N LEU A 19 2.14 -4.42 -6.33
CA LEU A 19 1.47 -3.84 -5.17
C LEU A 19 2.31 -2.68 -4.61
N THR A 20 1.61 -1.77 -3.97
CA THR A 20 2.18 -0.71 -3.14
C THR A 20 1.77 -0.97 -1.71
N GLU A 21 2.75 -1.08 -0.82
CA GLU A 21 2.52 -1.24 0.61
C GLU A 21 2.64 0.13 1.28
N PHE A 22 1.67 0.50 2.11
CA PHE A 22 1.68 1.71 2.92
C PHE A 22 1.80 1.31 4.38
N VAL A 23 2.79 1.85 5.09
CA VAL A 23 3.04 1.58 6.51
C VAL A 23 3.07 2.89 7.28
N CYS A 24 2.27 2.96 8.35
CA CYS A 24 2.30 4.08 9.27
C CYS A 24 3.48 3.94 10.27
N PRO A 25 4.41 4.90 10.34
CA PRO A 25 5.54 4.81 11.26
C PRO A 25 5.17 5.06 12.74
N SER A 26 4.02 5.69 13.02
CA SER A 26 3.54 5.87 14.40
C SER A 26 2.76 4.68 14.91
N CYS A 27 1.87 4.15 14.08
CA CYS A 27 0.81 3.24 14.48
C CYS A 27 1.04 1.82 13.95
N HIS A 28 2.03 1.64 13.08
CA HIS A 28 2.35 0.40 12.36
C HIS A 28 1.17 -0.21 11.61
N GLU A 29 0.20 0.63 11.23
CA GLU A 29 -0.90 0.24 10.35
C GLU A 29 -0.38 0.00 8.94
N THR A 30 -0.73 -1.14 8.36
CA THR A 30 -0.30 -1.54 7.02
C THR A 30 -1.49 -1.63 6.08
N VAL A 31 -1.41 -0.96 4.94
CA VAL A 31 -2.41 -1.02 3.86
C VAL A 31 -1.72 -1.48 2.59
N ILE A 32 -2.28 -2.48 1.92
CA ILE A 32 -1.74 -3.00 0.66
C ILE A 32 -2.70 -2.62 -0.46
N ASP A 33 -2.21 -1.80 -1.39
CA ASP A 33 -2.93 -1.44 -2.61
C ASP A 33 -2.37 -2.25 -3.79
N TRP A 34 -3.24 -3.01 -4.44
CA TRP A 34 -2.86 -3.84 -5.59
C TRP A 34 -2.99 -3.03 -6.88
N LYS A 35 -1.90 -2.92 -7.63
CA LYS A 35 -1.92 -2.24 -8.93
C LYS A 35 -2.82 -3.01 -9.88
N ALA A 36 -3.72 -2.31 -10.57
CA ALA A 36 -4.72 -2.92 -11.47
C ALA A 36 -4.08 -3.83 -12.53
N GLU A 37 -2.89 -3.48 -12.99
CA GLU A 37 -2.09 -4.24 -13.95
C GLU A 37 -1.74 -5.66 -13.45
N ALA A 38 -1.44 -5.81 -12.16
CA ALA A 38 -1.16 -7.12 -11.58
C ALA A 38 -2.42 -7.94 -11.29
N ARG A 39 -3.57 -7.28 -11.08
CA ARG A 39 -4.85 -7.97 -10.88
C ARG A 39 -5.33 -8.66 -12.17
N ASN A 40 -5.01 -8.10 -13.33
CA ASN A 40 -5.35 -8.69 -14.64
C ASN A 40 -4.44 -9.86 -15.06
N ALA A 41 -3.26 -10.02 -14.47
CA ALA A 41 -2.33 -11.11 -14.80
C ALA A 41 -2.78 -12.50 -14.30
N ARG A 42 -3.93 -12.60 -13.61
CA ARG A 42 -4.50 -13.85 -13.08
C ARG A 42 -5.66 -14.41 -13.91
N VAL A 43 -5.99 -13.83 -15.07
CA VAL A 43 -7.17 -14.20 -15.88
C VAL A 43 -6.81 -14.69 -17.29
N HIS A 44 -5.55 -15.05 -17.55
CA HIS A 44 -5.16 -15.68 -18.82
C HIS A 44 -4.50 -17.04 -18.60
#